data_AF-A0A6J7CWG2-F1
#
_entry.id   AF-A0A6J7CWG2-F1
#
_cell.length_a   1.000
_cell.length_b   1.000
_cell.length_c   1.000
_cell.angle_alpha   90.00
_cell.angle_beta   90.00
_cell.angle_gamma   90.00
#
_symmetry.space_group_name_H-M   'P 1'
#
loop_
_entity.id
_entity.type
_entity.pdbx_description
1 polymer ?
#
loop_
_entity_poly.entity_id
_entity_poly.type
_entity_poly.pdbx_seq_one_letter_code
_entity_poly.pdbx_strand_id
1 'polypeptide(L)' 'MHGPNFHLLKEVCAATSRPVIASGGIARLEDLHKLAEMVPHGIEGAIVGRALYDGAFTLSEALTAVEPRFDPYQWGPPQP' A
#
# COMPACT_ATOMS: atom_id res chain seq x y z
N MET A 1 10.14 13.23 -3.52
CA MET A 1 9.30 13.02 -2.31
C MET A 1 9.83 11.82 -1.53
N HIS A 2 9.67 11.78 -0.19
CA HIS A 2 10.37 10.84 0.70
C HIS A 2 9.64 9.50 1.02
N GLY A 3 8.46 9.24 0.46
CA GLY A 3 7.64 8.08 0.81
C GLY A 3 6.63 8.40 1.93
N PRO A 4 5.61 7.54 2.17
CA PRO A 4 4.69 7.67 3.30
C PRO A 4 5.38 7.53 4.67
N ASN A 5 4.77 8.10 5.71
CA ASN A 5 5.23 7.87 7.09
C ASN A 5 4.66 6.55 7.64
N PHE A 6 5.32 5.44 7.33
CA PHE A 6 4.90 4.10 7.75
C PHE A 6 4.84 3.91 9.26
N HIS A 7 5.70 4.59 10.02
CA HIS A 7 5.69 4.49 11.48
C HIS A 7 4.39 5.09 12.06
N LEU A 8 4.07 6.32 11.65
CA LEU A 8 2.82 6.97 12.05
C LEU A 8 1.60 6.17 11.59
N LEU A 9 1.60 5.65 10.36
CA LEU A 9 0.48 4.84 9.87
C LEU A 9 0.25 3.60 10.75
N LYS A 10 1.32 2.92 11.20
CA LYS A 10 1.21 1.78 12.13
C LYS A 10 0.63 2.20 13.48
N GLU A 11 1.07 3.32 14.04
CA GLU A 11 0.54 3.85 15.31
C GLU A 11 -0.95 4.19 15.21
N VAL A 12 -1.35 4.86 14.11
CA VAL A 12 -2.76 5.19 13.87
C VAL A 12 -3.60 3.93 13.73
N CYS A 13 -3.13 2.95 12.95
CA CYS A 13 -3.81 1.66 12.80
C CYS A 13 -3.95 0.91 14.12
N ALA A 14 -2.93 0.95 14.99
CA ALA A 14 -3.00 0.32 16.31
C ALA A 14 -3.98 1.04 17.27
N ALA A 15 -4.26 2.32 17.04
CA ALA A 15 -5.12 3.14 17.89
C ALA A 15 -6.62 3.07 17.54
N THR A 16 -7.01 2.41 16.45
CA THR A 16 -8.41 2.32 16.02
C THR A 16 -8.73 1.00 15.34
N SER A 17 -9.95 0.50 15.52
CA SER A 17 -10.47 -0.62 14.73
C SER A 17 -11.11 -0.16 13.41
N ARG A 18 -11.17 1.15 13.17
CA ARG A 18 -11.70 1.70 11.91
C ARG A 18 -10.65 1.59 10.81
N PRO A 19 -11.08 1.34 9.56
CA PRO A 19 -10.16 1.34 8.44
C PRO A 19 -9.43 2.67 8.25
N VAL A 20 -8.16 2.59 7.84
CA VAL A 20 -7.27 3.75 7.66
C VAL A 20 -6.88 3.88 6.18
N ILE A 21 -6.96 5.11 5.66
CA ILE A 21 -6.53 5.45 4.30
C ILE A 21 -5.21 6.25 4.38
N ALA A 22 -4.17 5.76 3.72
CA ALA A 22 -2.89 6.47 3.62
C ALA A 22 -2.99 7.58 2.55
N SER A 23 -3.01 8.85 2.95
CA SER A 23 -3.29 9.96 2.01
C SER A 23 -2.06 10.69 1.43
N GLY A 24 -0.83 10.36 1.86
CA GLY A 24 0.31 11.20 1.54
C GLY A 24 1.66 10.48 1.47
N GLY A 25 2.56 11.07 0.69
CA GLY A 25 3.97 10.69 0.61
C GLY A 25 4.32 9.65 -0.46
N ILE A 26 3.33 9.05 -1.13
CA ILE A 26 3.55 8.01 -2.16
C ILE A 26 4.38 8.60 -3.31
N ALA A 27 5.52 8.00 -3.58
CA ALA A 27 6.50 8.50 -4.55
C ALA A 27 6.99 7.43 -5.53
N ARG A 28 6.87 6.15 -5.18
CA ARG A 28 7.36 5.02 -5.98
C ARG A 28 6.52 3.75 -5.72
N LEU A 29 6.63 2.75 -6.59
CA LEU A 29 5.87 1.49 -6.47
C LEU A 29 6.18 0.74 -5.17
N GLU A 30 7.41 0.84 -4.64
CA GLU A 30 7.77 0.22 -3.37
C GLU A 30 7.00 0.79 -2.18
N ASP A 31 6.50 2.03 -2.28
CA ASP A 31 5.64 2.59 -1.25
C ASP A 31 4.27 1.87 -1.24
N LEU A 32 3.76 1.50 -2.42
CA LEU A 32 2.51 0.77 -2.58
C LEU A 32 2.64 -0.67 -2.08
N HIS A 33 3.76 -1.35 -2.38
CA HIS A 33 4.05 -2.69 -1.82
C HIS A 33 4.00 -2.68 -0.29
N LYS A 34 4.67 -1.71 0.35
CA LYS A 34 4.67 -1.58 1.81
C LYS A 34 3.31 -1.25 2.39
N LEU A 35 2.49 -0.46 1.69
CA LEU A 35 1.12 -0.18 2.11
C LEU A 35 0.24 -1.44 2.00
N ALA A 36 0.43 -2.27 0.97
CA ALA A 36 -0.28 -3.54 0.82
C ALA A 36 0.06 -4.51 1.98
N GLU A 37 1.33 -4.61 2.37
CA GLU A 37 1.76 -5.40 3.54
C GLU A 37 1.12 -4.93 4.87
N MET A 38 0.61 -3.70 4.92
CA MET A 38 -0.06 -3.13 6.09
C MET A 38 -1.58 -3.36 6.11
N VAL A 39 -2.16 -3.99 5.08
CA VAL A 39 -3.60 -4.33 5.06
C VAL A 39 -4.03 -5.16 6.28
N PRO A 40 -3.28 -6.20 6.72
CA PRO A 40 -3.62 -6.94 7.95
C PRO A 40 -3.61 -6.09 9.22
N HIS A 41 -2.99 -4.91 9.17
CA HIS A 41 -2.84 -4.01 10.30
C HIS A 41 -3.92 -2.93 10.33
N GLY A 42 -4.74 -2.77 9.28
CA GLY A 42 -5.87 -1.82 9.25
C GLY A 42 -5.81 -0.78 8.13
N ILE A 43 -4.80 -0.81 7.26
CA ILE A 43 -4.80 -0.02 6.02
C ILE A 43 -5.84 -0.61 5.05
N GLU A 44 -6.76 0.21 4.56
CA GLU A 44 -7.75 -0.20 3.55
C GLU A 44 -7.41 0.36 2.16
N GLY A 45 -6.70 1.48 2.10
CA GLY A 45 -6.40 2.11 0.83
C GLY A 45 -5.38 3.22 0.91
N ALA A 46 -5.09 3.78 -0.25
CA ALA A 46 -4.10 4.82 -0.43
C ALA A 46 -4.57 5.87 -1.44
N ILE A 47 -4.24 7.14 -1.20
CA ILE A 47 -4.52 8.23 -2.15
C ILE A 47 -3.23 8.58 -2.86
N VAL A 48 -3.18 8.34 -4.17
CA VAL A 48 -2.03 8.66 -5.02
C VAL A 48 -2.36 9.89 -5.84
N GLY A 49 -1.58 10.96 -5.64
CA GLY A 49 -1.71 12.21 -6.39
C GLY A 49 -0.48 12.47 -7.25
N ARG A 50 0.39 13.36 -6.75
CA ARG A 50 1.54 13.92 -7.48
C ARG A 50 2.43 12.88 -8.19
N ALA A 51 2.62 11.69 -7.64
CA ALA A 51 3.42 10.64 -8.30
C ALA A 51 2.85 10.21 -9.68
N LEU A 52 1.52 10.19 -9.83
CA LEU A 52 0.86 9.92 -11.11
C LEU A 52 0.99 11.12 -12.06
N TYR A 53 0.83 12.35 -11.55
CA TYR A 53 0.97 13.57 -12.35
C TYR A 53 2.39 13.79 -12.86
N ASP A 54 3.39 13.52 -12.03
CA ASP A 54 4.81 13.67 -12.36
C ASP A 54 5.34 12.49 -13.21
N GLY A 55 4.51 11.47 -13.47
CA GLY A 55 4.88 10.31 -14.28
C GLY A 55 5.90 9.37 -13.62
N ALA A 56 5.97 9.34 -12.28
CA ALA A 56 6.87 8.44 -11.57
C ALA A 56 6.53 6.96 -11.79
N PHE A 57 5.24 6.68 -12.01
CA PHE A 57 4.67 5.43 -12.48
C PHE A 57 3.26 5.70 -13.02
N THR A 58 2.71 4.74 -13.75
CA THR A 58 1.36 4.78 -14.31
C THR A 58 0.33 4.21 -13.33
N LEU A 59 -0.95 4.54 -13.54
CA LEU A 59 -2.04 3.94 -12.77
C LEU A 59 -2.05 2.41 -12.92
N SER A 60 -1.75 1.89 -14.11
CA SER A 60 -1.70 0.44 -14.35
C SER A 60 -0.59 -0.22 -13.51
N GLU A 61 0.60 0.36 -13.49
CA GLU A 61 1.70 -0.15 -12.65
C GLU A 61 1.36 -0.10 -11.16
N ALA A 62 0.68 0.97 -10.72
CA ALA A 62 0.23 1.10 -9.34
C ALA A 62 -0.78 0.01 -8.93
N LEU A 63 -1.74 -0.29 -9.81
CA LEU A 63 -2.71 -1.37 -9.59
C LEU A 63 -2.01 -2.73 -9.55
N THR A 64 -1.16 -3.03 -10.53
CA THR A 64 -0.39 -4.28 -10.56
C THR A 64 0.53 -4.45 -9.36
N ALA A 65 1.08 -3.37 -8.81
CA ALA A 65 1.91 -3.43 -7.62
C ALA A 65 1.14 -3.93 -6.38
N VAL A 66 -0.16 -3.68 -6.28
CA VAL A 66 -0.99 -4.09 -5.13
C VAL A 66 -1.89 -5.30 -5.43
N GLU A 67 -1.80 -5.87 -6.62
CA GLU A 67 -2.54 -7.08 -6.96
C GLU A 67 -2.06 -8.26 -6.12
N PRO A 68 -2.98 -9.10 -5.60
CA PRO A 68 -2.61 -10.35 -4.97
C PRO A 68 -1.82 -11.19 -5.98
N ARG A 69 -0.58 -11.52 -5.65
CA ARG A 69 0.22 -12.44 -6.47
C ARG A 69 -0.36 -13.84 -6.31
N PHE A 70 -1.16 -14.26 -7.28
CA PHE A 70 -1.59 -15.64 -7.39
C PHE A 70 -0.37 -16.50 -7.74
N ASP A 71 0.07 -17.32 -6.79
CA ASP A 71 1.04 -18.38 -7.04
C ASP A 71 0.27 -19.68 -7.32
N PRO A 72 0.19 -20.12 -8.59
CA PRO A 72 -0.53 -21.35 -8.95
C PRO A 72 0.08 -22.62 -8.34
N TYR A 73 1.25 -22.53 -7.69
CA TYR A 73 1.97 -23.66 -7.10
C TYR A 73 2.10 -23.59 -5.57
N GLN A 74 1.45 -22.62 -4.89
CA GLN A 74 1.46 -22.55 -3.42
C GLN A 74 0.50 -23.57 -2.79
N TRP A 75 1.05 -24.69 -2.34
CA TRP A 75 0.40 -25.55 -1.35
C TRP A 75 0.64 -24.97 0.06
N GLY A 76 -0.35 -24.27 0.62
CA GLY A 76 -0.29 -23.69 1.97
C GLY A 76 -1.45 -22.72 2.23
N PRO A 77 -1.77 -22.38 3.50
CA PRO A 77 -2.83 -21.40 3.78
C PRO A 77 -2.45 -20.02 3.20
N PRO A 78 -3.44 -19.23 2.75
CA PRO A 78 -3.21 -17.93 2.11
C PRO A 78 -2.31 -17.07 3.00
N GLN A 79 -1.18 -16.62 2.45
CA GLN A 79 -0.34 -15.62 3.11
C GLN A 79 -0.96 -14.23 2.89
N PRO A 80 -0.97 -13.38 3.93
CA PRO A 80 -1.53 -12.04 3.85
C PRO A 80 -0.79 -11.14 2.86
#